data_AF-A0A6A5TQZ6-F1
#
_entry.id   AF-A0A6A5TQZ6-F1
#
_cell.length_a   1.000
_cell.length_b   1.000
_cell.length_c   1.000
_cell.angle_alpha   90.00
_cell.angle_beta   90.00
_cell.angle_gamma   90.00
#
_symmetry.space_group_name_H-M   'P 1'
#
loop_
_entity.id
_entity.type
_entity.pdbx_description
1 polymer ?
#
loop_
_entity_poly.entity_id
_entity_poly.type
_entity_poly.pdbx_seq_one_letter_code
_entity_poly.pdbx_strand_id
1 'polypeptide(L)' 'PLYTFPGPRLAERSNAPYSYTSLMGQQPFVMLNMHEKYGLVVRSAPKELSFNMATAWKDIDGFRAGHKTFIKG' A
#
# COMPACT_ATOMS: atom_id res chain seq x y z
N PRO A 1 -4.50 12.95 7.14
CA PRO A 1 -3.25 12.68 6.37
C PRO A 1 -2.73 11.29 6.74
N LEU A 2 -2.09 10.57 5.82
CA LEU A 2 -1.83 9.11 5.84
C LEU A 2 -1.06 8.56 7.08
N TYR A 3 -0.76 9.40 8.08
CA TYR A 3 -0.20 9.03 9.37
C TYR A 3 -1.16 8.29 10.30
N THR A 4 -2.48 8.36 10.06
CA THR A 4 -3.48 7.68 10.91
C THR A 4 -3.47 6.16 10.73
N PHE A 5 -2.85 5.67 9.64
CA PHE A 5 -2.81 4.24 9.34
C PHE A 5 -1.68 3.54 10.09
N PRO A 6 -1.94 2.36 10.66
CA PRO A 6 -0.95 1.61 11.42
C PRO A 6 0.19 1.14 10.50
N GLY A 7 1.43 1.25 10.97
CA GLY A 7 2.60 0.82 10.23
C GLY A 7 3.91 1.17 10.95
N PRO A 8 5.05 0.63 10.48
CA PRO A 8 6.35 0.89 11.10
C PRO A 8 6.69 2.38 11.06
N ARG A 9 7.19 2.92 12.18
CA ARG A 9 7.61 4.34 12.32
C ARG A 9 8.68 4.75 11.28
N LEU A 10 9.45 3.80 10.76
CA LEU A 10 10.45 4.04 9.71
C LEU A 10 9.79 4.33 8.34
N ALA A 11 8.67 3.68 8.04
CA ALA A 11 7.88 3.94 6.83
C ALA A 11 7.14 5.29 6.89
N GLU A 12 7.11 5.96 8.05
CA GLU A 12 6.62 7.33 8.20
C GLU A 12 7.55 8.37 7.58
N ARG A 13 8.86 8.11 7.67
CA ARG A 13 9.88 9.14 7.44
C ARG A 13 10.61 8.95 6.11
N SER A 14 10.67 7.73 5.57
CA SER A 14 11.41 7.47 4.34
C SER A 14 10.94 6.21 3.60
N ASN A 15 11.14 6.20 2.28
CA ASN A 15 11.01 5.02 1.42
C ASN A 15 12.21 4.06 1.52
N ALA A 16 13.29 4.46 2.21
CA ALA A 16 14.49 3.65 2.36
C ALA A 16 14.26 2.18 2.80
N PRO A 17 13.43 1.87 3.83
CA PRO A 17 13.17 0.48 4.20
C PRO A 17 12.45 -0.30 3.10
N TYR A 18 11.54 0.35 2.36
CA TYR A 18 10.86 -0.27 1.22
C TYR A 18 11.86 -0.59 0.10
N SER A 19 12.67 0.38 -0.32
CA SER A 19 13.71 0.17 -1.34
C SER A 19 14.72 -0.89 -0.93
N TYR A 20 15.16 -0.91 0.33
CA TYR A 20 16.09 -1.91 0.84
C TYR A 20 15.52 -3.32 0.77
N THR A 21 14.29 -3.52 1.25
CA THR A 21 13.64 -4.84 1.22
C THR A 21 13.29 -5.30 -0.21
N SER A 22 13.03 -4.34 -1.11
CA SER A 22 12.85 -4.58 -2.54
C SER A 22 14.15 -5.06 -3.20
N LEU A 23 15.27 -4.38 -2.93
CA LEU A 23 16.59 -4.77 -3.44
C LEU A 23 17.03 -6.15 -2.91
N MET A 24 16.65 -6.49 -1.68
CA MET A 24 16.91 -7.80 -1.09
C MET A 24 15.95 -8.90 -1.57
N GLY A 25 14.93 -8.56 -2.37
CA GLY A 25 13.90 -9.51 -2.81
C GLY A 25 12.97 -10.01 -1.69
N GLN A 26 12.99 -9.36 -0.52
CA GLN A 26 12.22 -9.76 0.66
C GLN A 26 10.92 -8.97 0.84
N GLN A 27 10.67 -8.01 -0.04
CA GLN A 27 9.48 -7.16 -0.03
C GLN A 27 8.15 -7.91 0.21
N PRO A 28 7.84 -9.04 -0.47
CA PRO A 28 6.56 -9.74 -0.24
C PRO A 28 6.44 -10.32 1.18
N PHE A 29 7.52 -10.88 1.72
CA PHE A 29 7.53 -11.44 3.09
C PHE A 29 7.39 -10.35 4.15
N VAL A 30 8.08 -9.23 3.94
CA VAL A 30 8.01 -8.07 4.82
C VAL A 30 6.60 -7.46 4.79
N MET A 31 5.98 -7.39 3.62
CA MET A 31 4.60 -6.91 3.48
C MET A 31 3.60 -7.84 4.18
N LEU A 32 3.76 -9.16 4.02
CA LEU A 32 2.94 -10.16 4.72
C LEU A 32 3.02 -9.99 6.24
N ASN A 33 4.24 -9.92 6.79
CA ASN A 33 4.46 -9.72 8.23
C ASN A 33 3.86 -8.38 8.71
N MET A 34 3.95 -7.32 7.90
CA MET A 34 3.27 -6.06 8.23
C MET A 34 1.76 -6.24 8.31
N HIS A 35 1.13 -6.92 7.35
CA HIS A 35 -0.30 -7.17 7.37
C HIS A 35 -0.74 -8.09 8.51
N GLU A 36 0.06 -9.09 8.87
CA GLU A 36 -0.19 -9.92 10.05
C GLU A 36 -0.12 -9.12 11.35
N LYS A 37 0.82 -8.17 11.44
CA LYS A 37 1.07 -7.39 12.66
C LYS A 37 0.13 -6.19 12.85
N TYR A 38 -0.16 -5.47 11.77
CA TYR A 38 -0.90 -4.20 11.80
C TYR A 38 -2.31 -4.32 11.21
N GLY A 39 -2.61 -5.43 10.53
CA GLY A 39 -3.93 -5.74 10.00
C GLY A 39 -4.08 -5.48 8.50
N LEU A 40 -5.33 -5.31 8.08
CA LEU A 40 -5.72 -5.30 6.68
C LEU A 40 -5.18 -4.11 5.87
N VAL A 41 -4.81 -3.02 6.54
CA VAL A 41 -4.30 -1.79 5.91
C VAL A 41 -3.02 -1.36 6.61
N VAL A 42 -1.92 -1.30 5.87
CA VAL A 42 -0.61 -0.97 6.42
C VAL A 42 0.09 0.09 5.58
N ARG A 43 0.82 0.98 6.25
CA ARG A 43 1.65 1.97 5.58
C ARG A 43 3.01 1.38 5.20
N SER A 44 3.27 1.23 3.90
CA SER A 44 4.55 0.76 3.36
C SER A 44 5.55 1.90 3.17
N ALA A 45 5.07 3.12 2.90
CA ALA A 45 5.87 4.31 2.65
C ALA A 45 5.10 5.60 3.04
N PRO A 46 5.74 6.78 3.13
CA PRO A 46 5.09 8.00 3.62
C PRO A 46 3.88 8.45 2.77
N LYS A 47 3.85 8.05 1.49
CA LYS A 47 2.78 8.37 0.54
C LYS A 47 2.07 7.12 -0.02
N GLU A 48 2.37 5.93 0.52
CA GLU A 48 1.84 4.67 -0.01
C GLU A 48 1.20 3.82 1.10
N LEU A 49 0.09 3.19 0.75
CA LEU A 49 -0.64 2.25 1.59
C LEU A 49 -0.77 0.93 0.85
N SER A 50 -0.62 -0.15 1.60
CA SER A 50 -0.91 -1.50 1.14
C SER A 50 -2.20 -1.99 1.77
N PHE A 51 -3.04 -2.63 0.95
CA PHE A 51 -4.35 -3.15 1.33
C PHE A 51 -4.38 -4.66 1.07
N ASN A 52 -4.83 -5.43 2.06
CA ASN A 52 -5.00 -6.88 1.98
C ASN A 52 -6.48 -7.28 1.98
N MET A 53 -7.34 -6.50 1.30
CA MET A 53 -8.78 -6.74 1.24
C MET A 53 -9.23 -6.86 -0.22
N ALA A 54 -10.04 -7.88 -0.53
CA ALA A 54 -10.64 -8.03 -1.85
C ALA A 54 -11.54 -6.84 -2.22
N THR A 55 -12.19 -6.21 -1.24
CA THR A 55 -13.03 -5.01 -1.44
C THR A 55 -12.22 -3.78 -1.83
N ALA A 56 -10.98 -3.65 -1.32
CA ALA A 56 -10.10 -2.53 -1.65
C ALA A 56 -9.76 -2.51 -3.14
N TRP A 57 -9.67 -3.68 -3.78
CA TRP A 57 -9.44 -3.77 -5.22
C TRP A 57 -10.57 -3.08 -6.01
N LYS A 58 -11.83 -3.29 -5.61
CA LYS A 58 -12.98 -2.64 -6.25
C LYS A 58 -13.06 -1.14 -5.92
N ASP A 59 -12.64 -0.71 -4.74
CA ASP A 59 -12.63 0.72 -4.39
C ASP A 59 -11.48 1.50 -5.07
N ILE A 60 -10.33 0.83 -5.31
CA ILE A 60 -9.15 1.43 -5.93
C ILE A 60 -9.23 1.36 -7.46
N ASP A 61 -9.44 0.16 -8.00
CA ASP A 61 -9.42 -0.12 -9.45
C ASP A 61 -10.84 -0.16 -10.06
N GLY A 62 -11.89 -0.10 -9.24
CA GLY A 62 -13.25 -0.05 -9.74
C GLY A 62 -13.62 1.28 -10.38
N PHE A 63 -14.71 1.24 -11.15
CA PHE A 63 -15.21 2.39 -11.89
C PHE A 63 -15.55 3.55 -10.96
N ARG A 64 -14.82 4.65 -11.08
CA ARG A 64 -15.16 5.92 -10.40
C ARG A 64 -16.24 6.63 -11.19
N ALA A 65 -17.42 6.78 -10.60
CA ALA A 65 -18.48 7.61 -11.15
C ALA A 65 -17.95 9.04 -11.40
N GLY A 66 -18.02 9.50 -12.65
CA GLY A 66 -17.53 10.82 -13.07
C GLY A 66 -16.12 10.84 -13.69
N HIS A 67 -15.40 9.72 -13.75
CA HIS A 67 -14.14 9.63 -14.49
C HIS A 67 -14.41 9.17 -15.93
N LYS A 68 -13.93 9.94 -16.93
CA LYS A 68 -14.09 9.57 -18.34
C LYS A 68 -13.29 8.30 -18.61
N THR A 69 -13.95 7.23 -19.02
CA THR A 69 -13.28 6.02 -19.50
C THR A 69 -12.46 6.36 -20.74
N PHE A 70 -11.20 5.91 -20.77
CA PHE A 70 -10.35 6.07 -21.93
C PHE A 70 -10.95 5.27 -23.09
N ILE A 71 -11.46 5.97 -24.11
CA ILE A 71 -11.96 5.35 -25.34
C ILE A 71 -10.73 5.12 -26.22
N LYS A 72 -10.32 3.86 -26.37
CA LYS A 72 -9.26 3.48 -27.30
C LYS A 72 -9.84 3.52 -28.72
N GLY A 73 -9.43 4.52 -29.50
CA GLY A 73 -9.71 4.61 -30.94
C GLY A 73 -8.87 3.62 -31.76
#